data_AF-A0A4Y2ARE2-F1
#
_entry.id   AF-A0A4Y2ARE2-F1
#
_cell.length_a   1.000
_cell.length_b   1.000
_cell.length_c   1.000
_cell.angle_alpha   90.00
_cell.angle_beta   90.00
_cell.angle_gamma   90.00
#
_symmetry.space_group_name_H-M   'P 1'
#
loop_
_entity.id
_entity.type
_entity.pdbx_description
1 polymer ?
#
loop_
_entity_poly.entity_id
_entity_poly.type
_entity_poly.pdbx_seq_one_letter_code
_entity_poly.pdbx_strand_id
1 'polypeptide(L)'
;MVLSAGQVQYNGIANYIDARCVIAPEAMWRLLESHIHGRSHAVMRLPVHLPNQKRVTLKDGHEEETLEAARSRQTMLKSWFQLNQSDPDAQTLLNTDITYNYVCDRNNWKRRKSGGNKIVARMYVLNVKDAERFYLRMLLLHVPDAASFKFLRTVDNVIYDTFSKQLFTVTC
;
A
#
# COMPACT_ATOMS: atom_id res chain seq x y z
N MET A 1 15.57 -4.63 -53.43
CA MET A 1 15.38 -3.69 -52.29
C MET A 1 16.35 -4.10 -51.20
N VAL A 2 17.43 -3.33 -51.03
CA VAL A 2 18.45 -3.57 -50.00
C VAL A 2 17.96 -2.90 -48.72
N LEU A 3 17.72 -3.68 -47.67
CA LEU A 3 17.40 -3.15 -46.35
C LEU A 3 18.68 -2.51 -45.78
N SER A 4 18.72 -1.18 -45.73
CA SER A 4 19.74 -0.44 -45.00
C SER A 4 19.63 -0.80 -43.52
N ALA A 5 20.65 -1.48 -42.99
CA ALA A 5 20.81 -1.66 -41.55
C ALA A 5 20.94 -0.28 -40.91
N GLY A 6 19.92 0.16 -40.17
CA GLY A 6 19.98 1.39 -39.40
C GLY A 6 21.17 1.31 -38.44
N GLN A 7 22.09 2.27 -38.53
CA GLN A 7 23.20 2.39 -37.60
C GLN A 7 22.65 2.59 -36.19
N VAL A 8 22.81 1.58 -35.34
CA VAL A 8 22.58 1.71 -33.90
C VAL A 8 23.67 2.63 -33.35
N GLN A 9 23.30 3.87 -33.03
CA GLN A 9 24.18 4.83 -32.34
C GLN A 9 24.52 4.26 -30.95
N TYR A 10 25.71 3.67 -30.82
CA TYR A 10 26.22 3.13 -29.55
C TYR A 10 26.75 4.27 -28.68
N ASN A 11 25.93 4.74 -27.73
CA ASN A 11 26.35 5.71 -26.73
C ASN A 11 26.91 4.97 -25.49
N GLY A 12 28.23 4.79 -25.46
CA GLY A 12 28.91 4.14 -24.34
C GLY A 12 28.70 4.82 -22.99
N ILE A 13 28.56 6.15 -22.95
CA ILE A 13 28.34 6.91 -21.71
C ILE A 13 26.92 6.67 -21.18
N ALA A 14 25.91 6.74 -22.04
CA ALA A 14 24.53 6.44 -21.65
C ALA A 14 24.37 4.98 -21.20
N ASN A 15 24.97 4.03 -21.93
CA ASN A 15 24.94 2.61 -21.58
C ASN A 15 25.67 2.29 -20.27
N TYR A 16 26.74 3.01 -19.94
CA TYR A 16 27.46 2.85 -18.66
C TYR A 16 26.63 3.36 -17.48
N ILE A 17 25.91 4.47 -17.65
CA ILE A 17 25.03 5.02 -16.61
C ILE A 17 23.80 4.11 -16.38
N ASP A 18 23.31 3.46 -17.43
CA ASP A 18 22.16 2.54 -17.38
C ASP A 18 22.56 1.07 -17.07
N ALA A 19 23.87 0.80 -16.86
CA ALA A 19 24.36 -0.54 -16.58
C ALA A 19 24.00 -0.97 -15.16
N ARG A 20 23.00 -1.84 -15.03
CA ARG A 20 22.73 -2.57 -13.78
C ARG A 20 23.86 -3.60 -13.57
N CYS A 21 24.67 -3.41 -12.53
CA CYS A 21 25.68 -4.39 -12.15
C CYS A 21 24.99 -5.68 -11.68
N VAL A 22 25.34 -6.81 -12.30
CA VAL A 22 24.84 -8.15 -11.95
C VAL A 22 25.92 -8.83 -11.12
N ILE A 23 25.56 -9.37 -9.95
CA ILE A 23 26.51 -10.09 -9.11
C ILE A 23 26.90 -11.44 -9.76
N ALA A 24 28.13 -11.91 -9.52
CA ALA A 24 28.65 -13.15 -10.08
C ALA A 24 27.68 -14.36 -10.00
N PRO A 25 26.98 -14.63 -8.87
CA PRO A 25 26.00 -15.70 -8.83
C PRO A 25 24.80 -15.45 -9.76
N GLU A 26 24.23 -14.25 -9.80
CA GLU A 26 23.10 -13.94 -10.71
C GLU A 26 23.50 -14.07 -12.19
N ALA A 27 24.74 -13.70 -12.54
CA ALA A 27 25.29 -13.89 -13.88
C ALA A 27 25.38 -15.39 -14.24
N MET A 28 25.85 -16.22 -13.30
CA MET A 28 25.90 -17.68 -13.49
C MET A 28 24.50 -18.27 -13.69
N TRP A 29 23.52 -17.85 -12.89
CA TRP A 29 22.11 -18.27 -13.03
C TRP A 29 21.51 -17.89 -14.38
N ARG A 30 21.86 -16.72 -14.92
CA ARG A 30 21.49 -16.28 -16.28
C ARG A 30 22.16 -17.13 -17.36
N LEU A 31 23.45 -17.42 -17.21
CA LEU A 31 24.22 -18.24 -18.16
C LEU A 31 23.70 -19.68 -18.23
N LEU A 32 23.19 -20.21 -17.12
CA LEU A 32 22.61 -21.55 -17.02
C LEU A 32 21.11 -21.58 -17.39
N GLU A 33 20.58 -20.51 -18.01
CA GLU A 33 19.16 -20.34 -18.38
C GLU A 33 18.17 -20.68 -17.25
N SER A 34 18.61 -20.51 -16.01
CA SER A 34 17.86 -20.95 -14.86
C SER A 34 16.85 -19.88 -14.43
N HIS A 35 15.72 -20.31 -13.89
CA HIS A 35 14.62 -19.40 -13.57
C HIS A 35 14.96 -18.49 -12.38
N ILE A 36 15.27 -17.22 -12.66
CA ILE A 36 15.80 -16.24 -11.67
C ILE A 36 14.71 -15.75 -10.68
N HIS A 37 13.45 -15.71 -11.11
CA HIS A 37 12.39 -15.01 -10.37
C HIS A 37 11.07 -15.76 -10.30
N GLY A 38 10.90 -16.62 -9.31
CA GLY A 38 9.58 -17.15 -8.93
C GLY A 38 8.86 -16.22 -7.97
N ARG A 39 7.78 -15.55 -8.40
CA ARG A 39 6.88 -14.86 -7.45
C ARG A 39 5.86 -15.85 -6.92
N SER A 40 6.13 -16.41 -5.73
CA SER A 40 5.19 -17.34 -5.07
C SER A 40 3.94 -16.64 -4.54
N HIS A 41 4.08 -15.37 -4.11
CA HIS A 41 3.00 -14.59 -3.50
C HIS A 41 2.88 -13.21 -4.14
N ALA A 42 1.65 -12.71 -4.27
CA ALA A 42 1.39 -11.33 -4.66
C ALA A 42 1.48 -10.41 -3.43
N VAL A 43 2.21 -9.30 -3.56
CA VAL A 43 2.33 -8.32 -2.49
C VAL A 43 1.26 -7.25 -2.65
N MET A 44 0.35 -7.13 -1.68
CA MET A 44 -0.65 -6.06 -1.65
C MET A 44 -0.17 -4.95 -0.70
N ARG A 45 -0.08 -3.72 -1.21
CA ARG A 45 0.34 -2.56 -0.40
C ARG A 45 -0.86 -1.82 0.15
N LEU A 46 -0.98 -1.78 1.48
CA LEU A 46 -2.05 -1.09 2.18
C LEU A 46 -1.62 0.36 2.50
N PRO A 47 -2.32 1.38 1.98
CA PRO A 47 -1.99 2.78 2.23
C PRO A 47 -2.36 3.18 3.66
N VAL A 48 -1.49 3.93 4.31
CA VAL A 48 -1.73 4.56 5.62
C VAL A 48 -1.71 6.07 5.42
N HIS A 49 -2.77 6.75 5.85
CA HIS A 49 -2.87 8.20 5.77
C HIS A 49 -3.80 8.75 6.84
N LEU A 50 -3.57 10.00 7.24
CA LEU A 50 -4.48 10.74 8.12
C LEU A 50 -5.75 11.19 7.34
N PRO A 51 -6.85 11.59 8.03
CA PRO A 51 -8.14 11.91 7.40
C PRO A 51 -8.08 12.87 6.20
N ASN A 52 -7.20 13.87 6.29
CA ASN A 52 -7.04 14.96 5.32
C ASN A 52 -5.68 14.95 4.59
N GLN A 53 -4.89 13.88 4.75
CA GLN A 53 -3.55 13.78 4.16
C GLN A 53 -3.49 12.62 3.17
N LYS A 54 -4.44 12.59 2.24
CA LYS A 54 -4.47 11.60 1.16
C LYS A 54 -3.37 11.93 0.14
N ARG A 55 -2.79 10.89 -0.46
CA ARG A 55 -1.88 11.07 -1.60
C ARG A 55 -2.67 11.48 -2.84
N VAL A 56 -2.25 12.56 -3.48
CA VAL A 56 -2.83 13.07 -4.73
C VAL A 56 -1.70 13.20 -5.75
N THR A 57 -1.98 12.80 -6.99
CA THR A 57 -1.08 13.06 -8.12
C THR A 57 -1.64 14.24 -8.87
N LEU A 58 -0.96 15.38 -8.82
CA LEU A 58 -1.35 16.57 -9.57
C LEU A 58 -1.04 16.35 -11.05
N LYS A 59 -1.90 16.91 -11.91
CA LYS A 59 -1.68 16.99 -13.35
C LYS A 59 -1.47 18.45 -13.71
N ASP A 60 -0.40 18.73 -14.44
CA ASP A 60 -0.09 20.08 -14.90
C ASP A 60 -1.29 20.66 -15.67
N GLY A 61 -1.69 21.89 -15.31
CA GLY A 61 -2.83 22.60 -15.89
C GLY A 61 -4.21 22.21 -15.35
N HIS A 62 -4.33 21.18 -14.52
CA HIS A 62 -5.61 20.74 -13.90
C HIS A 62 -5.49 20.54 -12.38
N GLU A 63 -4.65 21.33 -11.71
CA GLU A 63 -4.34 21.15 -10.29
C GLU A 63 -5.57 21.26 -9.39
N GLU A 64 -6.40 22.30 -9.59
CA GLU A 64 -7.56 22.58 -8.75
C GLU A 64 -8.67 21.53 -8.91
N GLU A 65 -8.99 21.15 -10.16
CA GLU A 65 -9.92 20.07 -10.46
C GLU A 65 -9.44 18.73 -9.86
N THR A 66 -8.14 18.45 -9.95
CA THR A 66 -7.53 17.24 -9.40
C THR A 66 -7.59 17.22 -7.86
N LEU A 67 -7.42 18.37 -7.21
CA LEU A 67 -7.55 18.52 -5.77
C LEU A 67 -8.98 18.29 -5.30
N GLU A 68 -9.98 18.88 -5.97
CA GLU A 68 -11.38 18.68 -5.62
C GLU A 68 -11.82 17.21 -5.82
N ALA A 69 -11.42 16.60 -6.94
CA ALA A 69 -11.66 15.18 -7.19
C ALA A 69 -10.99 14.29 -6.11
N ALA A 70 -9.82 14.68 -5.60
CA ALA A 70 -9.13 13.91 -4.57
C ALA A 70 -9.78 14.03 -3.17
N ARG A 71 -10.43 15.16 -2.87
CA ARG A 71 -11.16 15.35 -1.60
C ARG A 71 -12.33 14.35 -1.51
N SER A 72 -13.13 14.25 -2.56
CA SER A 72 -14.28 13.34 -2.62
C SER A 72 -13.86 11.88 -2.84
N ARG A 73 -12.72 11.62 -3.50
CA ARG A 73 -12.25 10.28 -3.79
C ARG A 73 -12.10 9.40 -2.53
N GLN A 74 -12.73 8.25 -2.58
CA GLN A 74 -12.56 7.20 -1.58
C GLN A 74 -11.18 6.54 -1.71
N THR A 75 -10.58 6.24 -0.56
CA THR A 75 -9.29 5.55 -0.43
C THR A 75 -9.50 4.15 0.08
N MET A 76 -8.61 3.22 -0.27
CA MET A 76 -8.62 1.82 0.19
C MET A 76 -8.77 1.67 1.72
N LEU A 77 -8.14 2.53 2.51
CA LEU A 77 -8.28 2.52 3.98
C LEU A 77 -9.69 2.94 4.43
N LYS A 78 -10.23 4.03 3.85
CA LYS A 78 -11.62 4.47 4.11
C LYS A 78 -12.66 3.45 3.64
N SER A 79 -12.40 2.72 2.56
CA SER A 79 -13.30 1.64 2.13
C SER A 79 -13.23 0.43 3.04
N TRP A 80 -12.09 0.16 3.68
CA TRP A 80 -12.00 -0.87 4.71
C TRP A 80 -12.83 -0.51 5.95
N PHE A 81 -12.78 0.75 6.39
CA PHE A 81 -13.65 1.25 7.45
C PHE A 81 -15.15 1.07 7.14
N GLN A 82 -15.56 1.35 5.90
CA GLN A 82 -16.95 1.11 5.48
C GLN A 82 -17.30 -0.38 5.44
N LEU A 83 -16.37 -1.23 5.00
CA LEU A 83 -16.56 -2.68 5.02
C LEU A 83 -16.83 -3.18 6.44
N ASN A 84 -16.05 -2.74 7.42
CA ASN A 84 -16.22 -3.09 8.83
C ASN A 84 -17.57 -2.62 9.40
N GLN A 85 -18.17 -1.55 8.87
CA GLN A 85 -19.52 -1.14 9.27
C GLN A 85 -20.62 -2.08 8.75
N SER A 86 -20.36 -2.78 7.64
CA SER A 86 -21.38 -3.56 6.91
C SER A 86 -21.24 -5.08 7.05
N ASP A 87 -20.04 -5.60 7.26
CA ASP A 87 -19.74 -7.03 7.22
C ASP A 87 -19.12 -7.51 8.55
N PRO A 88 -19.85 -8.27 9.38
CA PRO A 88 -19.35 -8.79 10.66
C PRO A 88 -18.09 -9.66 10.52
N ASP A 89 -17.92 -10.37 9.40
CA ASP A 89 -16.72 -11.19 9.20
C ASP A 89 -15.48 -10.29 9.05
N ALA A 90 -15.63 -9.12 8.42
CA ALA A 90 -14.54 -8.16 8.27
C ALA A 90 -14.13 -7.52 9.59
N GLN A 91 -15.08 -7.35 10.53
CA GLN A 91 -14.83 -6.79 11.86
C GLN A 91 -13.83 -7.65 12.66
N THR A 92 -13.85 -8.96 12.45
CA THR A 92 -12.92 -9.89 13.14
C THR A 92 -11.48 -9.81 12.62
N LEU A 93 -11.25 -9.14 11.50
CA LEU A 93 -9.97 -9.16 10.79
C LEU A 93 -9.18 -7.87 10.99
N LEU A 94 -7.87 -8.03 11.20
CA LEU A 94 -6.94 -6.91 11.16
C LEU A 94 -6.84 -6.33 9.74
N ASN A 95 -6.43 -5.07 9.63
CA ASN A 95 -6.27 -4.41 8.33
C ASN A 95 -5.28 -5.14 7.41
N THR A 96 -4.25 -5.80 7.95
CA THR A 96 -3.34 -6.64 7.16
C THR A 96 -4.00 -7.93 6.67
N ASP A 97 -4.83 -8.51 7.51
CA ASP A 97 -5.36 -9.86 7.33
C ASP A 97 -6.59 -9.86 6.41
N ILE A 98 -7.23 -8.70 6.25
CA ILE A 98 -8.33 -8.51 5.31
C ILE A 98 -7.96 -8.97 3.89
N THR A 99 -6.68 -8.90 3.50
CA THR A 99 -6.22 -9.25 2.16
C THR A 99 -6.28 -10.75 1.86
N TYR A 100 -6.29 -11.60 2.90
CA TYR A 100 -6.47 -13.05 2.78
C TYR A 100 -7.91 -13.39 2.39
N ASN A 101 -8.88 -12.65 2.93
CA ASN A 101 -10.30 -12.96 2.79
C ASN A 101 -11.04 -12.06 1.81
N TYR A 102 -10.48 -10.89 1.48
CA TYR A 102 -11.07 -9.91 0.59
C TYR A 102 -10.08 -9.45 -0.47
N VAL A 103 -10.64 -9.00 -1.59
CA VAL A 103 -9.92 -8.32 -2.68
C VAL A 103 -10.47 -6.91 -2.81
N CYS A 104 -9.57 -5.93 -2.93
CA CYS A 104 -9.93 -4.56 -3.18
C CYS A 104 -9.82 -4.26 -4.67
N ASP A 105 -10.94 -3.88 -5.29
CA ASP A 105 -11.01 -3.41 -6.67
C ASP A 105 -11.59 -1.99 -6.67
N ARG A 106 -10.85 -1.01 -7.20
CA ARG A 106 -11.23 0.42 -7.23
C ARG A 106 -11.72 0.99 -5.89
N ASN A 107 -11.08 0.62 -4.78
CA ASN A 107 -11.49 0.95 -3.41
C ASN A 107 -12.85 0.35 -3.00
N ASN A 108 -13.24 -0.78 -3.59
CA ASN A 108 -14.37 -1.58 -3.16
C ASN A 108 -13.87 -2.96 -2.73
N TRP A 109 -14.20 -3.37 -1.51
CA TRP A 109 -13.79 -4.65 -0.96
C TRP A 109 -14.84 -5.72 -1.25
N LYS A 110 -14.41 -6.83 -1.83
CA LYS A 110 -15.26 -7.97 -2.15
C LYS A 110 -14.68 -9.23 -1.52
N ARG A 111 -15.54 -10.14 -1.06
CA ARG A 111 -15.11 -11.44 -0.54
C ARG A 111 -14.32 -12.18 -1.62
N ARG A 112 -13.14 -12.65 -1.24
CA ARG A 112 -12.23 -13.39 -2.11
C ARG A 112 -12.73 -14.82 -2.26
N LYS A 113 -12.72 -15.30 -3.50
CA LYS A 113 -13.14 -16.69 -3.81
C LYS A 113 -11.99 -17.70 -3.70
N SER A 114 -10.75 -17.30 -3.97
CA SER A 114 -9.57 -18.17 -3.94
C SER A 114 -8.25 -17.40 -3.85
N GLY A 115 -7.17 -18.09 -3.47
CA GLY A 115 -5.79 -17.59 -3.52
C GLY A 115 -5.39 -16.68 -2.36
N GLY A 116 -6.14 -16.66 -1.26
CA GLY A 116 -5.82 -15.86 -0.06
C GLY A 116 -4.44 -16.19 0.50
N ASN A 117 -4.11 -17.47 0.61
CA ASN A 117 -2.81 -17.98 1.07
C ASN A 117 -1.61 -17.59 0.20
N LYS A 118 -1.82 -17.01 -0.99
CA LYS A 118 -0.76 -16.54 -1.89
C LYS A 118 -0.63 -15.02 -1.88
N ILE A 119 -1.15 -14.33 -0.86
CA ILE A 119 -1.06 -12.88 -0.71
C ILE A 119 -0.20 -12.54 0.50
N VAL A 120 0.61 -11.48 0.38
CA VAL A 120 1.32 -10.87 1.51
C VAL A 120 0.93 -9.40 1.56
N ALA A 121 0.21 -9.00 2.61
CA ALA A 121 -0.07 -7.60 2.88
C ALA A 121 1.17 -6.88 3.42
N ARG A 122 1.42 -5.66 2.94
CA ARG A 122 2.45 -4.77 3.48
C ARG A 122 1.91 -3.36 3.61
N MET A 123 2.08 -2.75 4.77
CA MET A 123 1.90 -1.29 4.90
C MET A 123 3.16 -0.56 4.43
N TYR A 124 3.01 0.70 4.01
CA TYR A 124 4.16 1.53 3.67
C TYR A 124 5.09 1.71 4.87
N VAL A 125 6.40 1.74 4.60
CA VAL A 125 7.39 2.20 5.58
C VAL A 125 7.13 3.68 5.82
N LEU A 126 6.98 4.05 7.08
CA LEU A 126 6.75 5.43 7.50
C LEU A 126 8.01 5.98 8.14
N ASN A 127 8.25 7.27 7.94
CA ASN A 127 9.31 7.99 8.64
C ASN A 127 8.89 8.19 10.10
N VAL A 128 9.80 7.95 11.05
CA VAL A 128 9.56 8.14 12.49
C VAL A 128 9.19 9.60 12.82
N LYS A 129 9.66 10.56 12.02
CA LYS A 129 9.28 11.98 12.15
C LYS A 129 7.79 12.22 11.87
N ASP A 130 7.13 11.34 11.13
CA ASP A 130 5.70 11.39 10.86
C ASP A 130 4.93 10.63 11.96
N ALA A 131 5.07 11.14 13.19
CA ALA A 131 4.70 10.43 14.42
C ALA A 131 3.23 9.98 14.42
N GLU A 132 2.29 10.86 14.07
CA GLU A 132 0.86 10.53 14.06
C GLU A 132 0.52 9.43 13.05
N ARG A 133 1.15 9.42 11.86
CA ARG A 133 0.97 8.31 10.91
C ARG A 133 1.61 7.02 11.41
N PHE A 134 2.73 7.11 12.11
CA PHE A 134 3.38 5.96 12.74
C PHE A 134 2.47 5.32 13.81
N TYR A 135 1.88 6.11 14.71
CA TYR A 135 0.92 5.61 15.70
C TYR A 135 -0.35 5.06 15.06
N LEU A 136 -0.89 5.73 14.03
CA LEU A 136 -2.00 5.19 13.25
C LEU A 136 -1.67 3.82 12.64
N ARG A 137 -0.46 3.65 12.11
CA ARG A 137 -0.01 2.35 11.57
C ARG A 137 0.00 1.28 12.66
N MET A 138 0.49 1.58 13.86
CA MET A 138 0.45 0.65 14.99
C MET A 138 -0.97 0.22 15.32
N LEU A 139 -1.91 1.17 15.36
CA LEU A 139 -3.31 0.86 15.62
C LEU A 139 -3.93 -0.03 14.54
N LEU A 140 -3.67 0.26 13.27
CA LEU A 140 -4.17 -0.56 12.16
C LEU A 140 -3.58 -1.99 12.15
N LEU A 141 -2.48 -2.23 12.85
CA LEU A 141 -1.88 -3.56 13.00
C LEU A 141 -2.48 -4.37 14.16
N HIS A 142 -3.12 -3.71 15.14
CA HIS A 142 -3.52 -4.36 16.39
C HIS A 142 -5.01 -4.21 16.72
N VAL A 143 -5.71 -3.25 16.13
CA VAL A 143 -7.12 -2.96 16.41
C VAL A 143 -8.00 -3.54 15.28
N PRO A 144 -8.69 -4.66 15.52
CA PRO A 144 -9.75 -5.14 14.62
C PRO A 144 -10.98 -4.21 14.71
N ASP A 145 -11.97 -4.43 13.84
CA ASP A 145 -13.26 -3.71 13.84
C ASP A 145 -13.17 -2.17 13.71
N ALA A 146 -12.05 -1.65 13.23
CA ALA A 146 -11.93 -0.21 13.09
C ALA A 146 -12.91 0.32 12.02
N ALA A 147 -13.99 0.95 12.46
CA ALA A 147 -15.04 1.47 11.58
C ALA A 147 -14.81 2.93 11.14
N SER A 148 -13.85 3.64 11.73
CA SER A 148 -13.47 5.01 11.35
C SER A 148 -12.16 5.47 12.00
N PHE A 149 -11.61 6.59 11.54
CA PHE A 149 -10.51 7.27 12.25
C PHE A 149 -10.91 7.74 13.65
N LYS A 150 -12.19 8.05 13.87
CA LYS A 150 -12.70 8.44 15.18
C LYS A 150 -12.68 7.24 16.13
N PHE A 151 -13.13 6.08 15.64
CA PHE A 151 -13.09 4.82 16.38
C PHE A 151 -11.67 4.48 16.85
N LEU A 152 -10.69 4.60 15.96
CA LEU A 152 -9.28 4.38 16.30
C LEU A 152 -8.72 5.36 17.36
N ARG A 153 -9.40 6.47 17.62
CA ARG A 153 -9.05 7.43 18.68
C ARG A 153 -9.94 7.30 19.90
N THR A 154 -10.85 6.34 19.96
CA THR A 154 -11.75 6.14 21.08
C THR A 154 -11.29 4.96 21.92
N VAL A 155 -11.18 5.15 23.23
CA VAL A 155 -10.97 4.09 24.23
C VAL A 155 -11.94 4.35 25.37
N ASP A 156 -12.68 3.34 25.80
CA ASP A 156 -13.68 3.44 26.88
C ASP A 156 -14.64 4.64 26.73
N ASN A 157 -15.14 4.85 25.50
CA ASN A 157 -16.00 5.98 25.11
C ASN A 157 -15.37 7.39 25.21
N VAL A 158 -14.07 7.50 25.50
CA VAL A 158 -13.33 8.78 25.48
C VAL A 158 -12.60 8.92 24.15
N ILE A 159 -12.84 10.06 23.48
CA ILE A 159 -12.19 10.39 22.20
C ILE A 159 -10.95 11.23 22.46
N TYR A 160 -9.80 10.77 21.98
CA TYR A 160 -8.53 11.49 22.07
C TYR A 160 -8.27 12.35 20.82
N ASP A 161 -7.53 13.44 21.00
CA ASP A 161 -7.16 14.34 19.90
C ASP A 161 -6.22 13.68 18.90
N THR A 162 -5.33 12.82 19.38
CA THR A 162 -4.17 12.27 18.64
C THR A 162 -4.13 10.76 18.78
N PHE A 163 -3.58 10.08 17.76
CA PHE A 163 -3.39 8.63 17.79
C PHE A 163 -2.31 8.22 18.80
N SER A 164 -1.33 9.09 19.03
CA SER A 164 -0.32 8.91 20.08
C SER A 164 -0.94 8.76 21.46
N LYS A 165 -1.73 9.76 21.91
CA LYS A 165 -2.38 9.74 23.23
C LYS A 165 -3.24 8.50 23.42
N GLN A 166 -4.04 8.15 22.41
CA GLN A 166 -4.88 6.95 22.48
C GLN A 166 -4.04 5.67 22.61
N LEU A 167 -2.97 5.51 21.83
CA LEU A 167 -2.10 4.33 21.93
C LEU A 167 -1.49 4.21 23.34
N PHE A 168 -1.00 5.32 23.91
CA PHE A 168 -0.40 5.33 25.24
C PHE A 168 -1.38 4.92 26.35
N THR A 169 -2.65 5.35 26.26
CA THR A 169 -3.69 4.96 27.24
C THR A 169 -3.93 3.45 27.25
N VAL A 170 -3.88 2.77 26.11
CA VAL A 170 -4.15 1.31 26.02
C VAL A 170 -2.95 0.48 26.50
N THR A 171 -1.74 1.05 26.47
CA THR A 171 -0.50 0.34 26.83
C THR A 171 -0.08 0.52 28.30
N CYS A 172 -0.72 1.42 29.04
CA CYS A 172 -0.38 1.75 30.43
C CYS A 172 -1.39 1.18 31.43
#